data_AF-A0A933ZEY3-F1
#
_entry.id   AF-A0A933ZEY3-F1
#
_cell.length_a   1.000
_cell.length_b   1.000
_cell.length_c   1.000
_cell.angle_alpha   90.00
_cell.angle_beta   90.00
_cell.angle_gamma   90.00
#
_symmetry.space_group_name_H-M   'P 1'
#
loop_
_entity.id
_entity.type
_entity.pdbx_description
1 polymer ?
#
loop_
_entity_poly.entity_id
_entity_poly.type
_entity_poly.pdbx_seq_one_letter_code
_entity_poly.pdbx_strand_id
1 'polypeptide(L)'
;MGPFRTVVLVAAAALGCGGGSSLDNEPIADAAAESSSDAAPDAVSESAQGCGNAALQAAYPSCLQSSGDEGSCIAGGGAWVEVLGGQHRCSCPTGQGGCVCTSNSTCLSHCLAPYDSAVGSCTGVTQGHCAEQSVIVGEYCAYTDGKGFVRFSFDG
;
A
#
# COMPACT_ATOMS: atom_id res chain seq x y z
N MET A 1 42.22 0.49 27.38
CA MET A 1 42.86 0.81 26.09
C MET A 1 41.75 1.03 25.09
N GLY A 2 41.72 2.23 24.50
CA GLY A 2 40.65 2.74 23.65
C GLY A 2 40.66 2.20 22.20
N PRO A 3 39.93 2.85 21.28
CA PRO A 3 39.04 2.19 20.32
C PRO A 3 39.52 2.28 18.87
N PHE A 4 38.98 1.44 17.98
CA PHE A 4 38.99 1.71 16.54
C PHE A 4 37.58 1.62 15.96
N ARG A 5 37.08 2.80 15.60
CA ARG A 5 35.96 3.03 14.67
C ARG A 5 36.49 2.77 13.26
N THR A 6 35.77 1.99 12.46
CA THR A 6 35.91 2.04 10.99
C THR A 6 34.62 2.60 10.42
N VAL A 7 34.75 3.81 9.90
CA VAL A 7 33.77 4.50 9.06
C VAL A 7 34.29 4.41 7.63
N VAL A 8 33.38 4.70 6.69
CA VAL A 8 33.56 5.04 5.27
C VAL A 8 33.76 3.88 4.28
N LEU A 9 33.23 3.92 3.04
CA LEU A 9 32.70 5.02 2.22
C LEU A 9 31.75 4.45 1.15
N VAL A 10 30.65 5.15 0.88
CA VAL A 10 29.80 4.95 -0.31
C VAL A 10 30.58 5.40 -1.54
N ALA A 11 30.69 4.55 -2.57
CA ALA A 11 31.17 4.94 -3.88
C ALA A 11 30.04 4.77 -4.91
N ALA A 12 29.47 5.90 -5.30
CA ALA A 12 28.61 6.03 -6.47
C ALA A 12 29.46 5.87 -7.73
N ALA A 13 29.09 4.94 -8.60
CA ALA A 13 29.65 4.81 -9.94
C ALA A 13 28.71 5.49 -10.93
N ALA A 14 29.12 6.68 -11.40
CA ALA A 14 28.63 7.28 -12.62
C ALA A 14 29.85 7.82 -13.36
N LEU A 15 30.02 7.42 -14.62
CA LEU A 15 30.52 8.23 -15.74
C LEU A 15 30.85 7.33 -16.93
N GLY A 16 30.11 7.53 -18.01
CA GLY A 16 30.44 7.06 -19.35
C GLY A 16 30.28 8.21 -20.35
N CYS A 17 31.40 8.56 -20.98
CA CYS A 17 31.56 9.29 -22.25
C CYS A 17 31.27 10.80 -22.32
N GLY A 18 32.30 11.56 -22.71
CA GLY A 18 32.16 12.91 -23.28
C GLY A 18 33.45 13.71 -23.18
N GLY A 19 34.32 13.63 -24.18
CA GLY A 19 35.59 14.36 -24.22
C GLY A 19 35.49 15.77 -24.82
N GLY A 20 36.51 16.58 -24.53
CA GLY A 20 37.10 17.50 -25.51
C GLY A 20 36.90 19.00 -25.32
N SER A 21 38.01 19.66 -24.95
CA SER A 21 38.51 20.94 -25.47
C SER A 21 38.08 22.28 -24.81
N SER A 22 39.04 22.84 -24.07
CA SER A 22 39.64 24.18 -24.20
C SER A 22 38.79 25.45 -24.35
N LEU A 23 39.10 26.37 -23.41
CA LEU A 23 39.44 27.79 -23.57
C LEU A 23 38.31 28.85 -23.61
N ASP A 24 38.43 29.74 -22.61
CA ASP A 24 38.14 31.18 -22.56
C ASP A 24 36.70 31.70 -22.75
N ASN A 25 36.25 32.49 -21.75
CA ASN A 25 35.67 33.84 -21.87
C ASN A 25 34.61 34.12 -20.76
N GLU A 26 34.83 35.18 -19.97
CA GLU A 26 33.93 35.72 -18.93
C GLU A 26 32.66 36.40 -19.55
N PRO A 27 31.88 37.21 -18.80
CA PRO A 27 30.74 36.82 -17.96
C PRO A 27 29.42 37.48 -18.44
N ILE A 28 28.25 36.90 -18.16
CA ILE A 28 26.98 37.62 -18.41
C ILE A 28 25.91 37.32 -17.35
N ALA A 29 25.63 38.38 -16.59
CA ALA A 29 24.37 38.93 -16.10
C ALA A 29 23.12 38.04 -15.86
N ASP A 30 22.57 38.27 -14.67
CA ASP A 30 21.16 38.61 -14.38
C ASP A 30 20.05 37.68 -14.92
N ALA A 31 19.42 36.97 -14.00
CA ALA A 31 17.97 36.85 -14.00
C ALA A 31 17.49 36.60 -12.56
N ALA A 32 16.93 37.65 -11.97
CA ALA A 32 15.93 37.50 -10.92
C ALA A 32 14.78 36.63 -11.43
N ALA A 33 14.39 35.64 -10.63
CA ALA A 33 13.07 35.02 -10.71
C ALA A 33 12.67 34.59 -9.31
N GLU A 34 12.15 35.56 -8.58
CA GLU A 34 11.22 35.34 -7.48
C GLU A 34 10.05 34.54 -8.07
N SER A 35 9.96 33.24 -7.76
CA SER A 35 8.78 32.45 -8.07
C SER A 35 8.19 31.93 -6.77
N SER A 36 7.46 32.83 -6.12
CA SER A 36 6.34 32.47 -5.28
C SER A 36 5.32 31.74 -6.14
N SER A 37 5.07 30.50 -5.82
CA SER A 37 3.84 29.82 -6.22
C SER A 37 3.42 28.98 -5.03
N ASP A 38 2.51 29.56 -4.26
CA ASP A 38 1.48 28.87 -3.50
C ASP A 38 0.96 27.67 -4.30
N ALA A 39 1.61 26.52 -4.12
CA ALA A 39 0.93 25.26 -4.26
C ALA A 39 0.15 25.11 -2.96
N ALA A 40 -1.17 25.25 -3.09
CA ALA A 40 -2.12 24.80 -2.08
C ALA A 40 -1.67 23.44 -1.53
N PRO A 41 -1.93 23.12 -0.25
CA PRO A 41 -1.88 21.73 0.16
C PRO A 41 -2.99 21.01 -0.61
N ASP A 42 -2.64 20.48 -1.78
CA ASP A 42 -3.31 19.31 -2.32
C ASP A 42 -3.40 18.36 -1.14
N ALA A 43 -4.65 18.10 -0.74
CA ALA A 43 -5.00 17.06 0.17
C ALA A 43 -4.52 15.75 -0.45
N VAL A 44 -3.23 15.48 -0.32
CA VAL A 44 -2.68 14.14 -0.37
C VAL A 44 -3.50 13.40 0.65
N SER A 45 -4.35 12.54 0.12
CA SER A 45 -5.18 11.63 0.88
C SER A 45 -4.28 10.96 1.91
N GLU A 46 -4.34 11.46 3.14
CA GLU A 46 -3.48 11.12 4.28
C GLU A 46 -3.63 9.63 4.68
N SER A 47 -4.45 8.88 3.94
CA SER A 47 -4.76 7.47 4.13
C SER A 47 -3.88 6.52 3.31
N ALA A 48 -3.21 6.98 2.24
CA ALA A 48 -2.57 6.07 1.27
C ALA A 48 -1.07 5.81 1.49
N GLN A 49 -0.36 6.67 2.23
CA GLN A 49 1.09 6.54 2.45
C GLN A 49 1.43 6.63 3.94
N GLY A 50 1.16 5.57 4.69
CA GLY A 50 1.61 5.44 6.08
C GLY A 50 0.66 4.72 7.02
N CYS A 51 -0.57 4.43 6.60
CA CYS A 51 -1.48 3.68 7.46
C CYS A 51 -1.11 2.18 7.51
N GLY A 52 -1.08 1.62 8.72
CA GLY A 52 -0.92 0.19 8.96
C GLY A 52 0.51 -0.23 9.33
N ASN A 53 0.75 -1.54 9.31
CA ASN A 53 2.03 -2.16 9.64
C ASN A 53 2.83 -2.47 8.38
N ALA A 54 3.89 -1.69 8.13
CA ALA A 54 4.74 -1.80 6.95
C ALA A 54 5.44 -3.18 6.80
N ALA A 55 5.78 -3.85 7.90
CA ALA A 55 6.41 -5.16 7.85
C ALA A 55 5.43 -6.23 7.35
N LEU A 56 4.18 -6.19 7.82
CA LEU A 56 3.12 -7.08 7.35
C LEU A 56 2.74 -6.77 5.89
N GLN A 57 2.67 -5.50 5.52
CA GLN A 57 2.41 -5.08 4.14
C GLN A 57 3.48 -5.62 3.17
N ALA A 58 4.76 -5.57 3.55
CA ALA A 58 5.84 -6.12 2.75
C ALA A 58 5.81 -7.66 2.67
N ALA A 59 5.33 -8.34 3.72
CA ALA A 59 5.24 -9.80 3.76
C ALA A 59 4.01 -10.35 3.02
N TYR A 60 2.95 -9.56 2.86
CA TYR A 60 1.67 -9.98 2.30
C TYR A 60 1.77 -10.70 0.94
N PRO A 61 2.51 -10.20 -0.08
CA PRO A 61 2.62 -10.89 -1.36
C PRO A 61 3.24 -12.29 -1.24
N SER A 62 4.23 -12.44 -0.37
CA SER A 62 4.90 -13.73 -0.12
C SER A 62 3.97 -14.72 0.57
N CYS A 63 3.15 -14.25 1.52
CA CYS A 63 2.11 -15.07 2.14
C CYS A 63 1.10 -15.59 1.11
N LEU A 64 0.60 -14.70 0.23
CA LEU A 64 -0.35 -15.08 -0.82
C LEU A 64 0.24 -16.14 -1.76
N GLN A 65 1.52 -16.03 -2.11
CA GLN A 65 2.19 -17.02 -2.97
C GLN A 65 2.37 -18.38 -2.30
N SER A 66 2.41 -18.42 -0.97
CA SER A 66 2.62 -19.65 -0.18
C SER A 66 1.31 -20.31 0.27
N SER A 67 0.18 -19.89 -0.29
CA SER A 67 -1.18 -20.29 0.16
C SER A 67 -1.68 -21.66 -0.31
N GLY A 68 -0.81 -22.50 -0.90
CA GLY A 68 -1.19 -23.77 -1.53
C GLY A 68 -1.53 -24.91 -0.57
N ASP A 69 -0.97 -24.88 0.64
CA ASP A 69 -1.19 -25.86 1.71
C ASP A 69 -0.96 -25.22 3.09
N GLU A 70 -1.37 -25.91 4.16
CA GLU A 70 -1.27 -25.41 5.53
C GLU A 70 0.17 -25.08 5.94
N GLY A 71 1.13 -25.96 5.66
CA GLY A 71 2.53 -25.77 6.06
C GLY A 71 3.15 -24.55 5.38
N SER A 72 2.93 -24.42 4.08
CA SER A 72 3.38 -23.27 3.29
C SER A 72 2.70 -21.98 3.74
N CYS A 73 1.41 -22.03 4.08
CA CYS A 73 0.66 -20.87 4.57
C CYS A 73 1.26 -20.32 5.87
N ILE A 74 1.46 -21.18 6.87
CA ILE A 74 2.01 -20.79 8.17
C ILE A 74 3.46 -20.30 8.01
N ALA A 75 4.27 -20.98 7.19
CA ALA A 75 5.64 -20.56 6.91
C ALA A 75 5.72 -19.18 6.22
N GLY A 76 4.73 -18.87 5.38
CA GLY A 76 4.55 -17.57 4.74
C GLY A 76 4.01 -16.47 5.65
N GLY A 77 3.71 -16.77 6.92
CA GLY A 77 3.18 -15.82 7.90
C GLY A 77 1.65 -15.64 7.86
N GLY A 78 0.93 -16.55 7.19
CA GLY A 78 -0.53 -16.60 7.19
C GLY A 78 -1.09 -17.45 8.31
N ALA A 79 -2.42 -17.47 8.41
CA ALA A 79 -3.19 -18.39 9.23
C ALA A 79 -3.99 -19.33 8.33
N TRP A 80 -3.90 -20.63 8.58
CA TRP A 80 -4.73 -21.61 7.88
C TRP A 80 -6.11 -21.65 8.55
N VAL A 81 -7.14 -21.19 7.83
CA VAL A 81 -8.49 -21.05 8.38
C VAL A 81 -9.48 -21.89 7.60
N GLU A 82 -10.43 -22.49 8.32
CA GLU A 82 -11.61 -23.08 7.72
C GLU A 82 -12.62 -21.98 7.37
N VAL A 83 -13.10 -22.00 6.13
CA VAL A 83 -14.11 -21.07 5.60
C VAL A 83 -15.45 -21.76 5.41
N LEU A 84 -16.51 -21.03 5.02
CA LEU A 84 -17.83 -21.65 4.87
C LEU A 84 -17.78 -22.78 3.83
N GLY A 85 -18.44 -23.89 4.15
CA GLY A 85 -18.37 -25.09 3.32
C GLY A 85 -17.20 -26.02 3.62
N GLY A 86 -16.46 -25.80 4.72
CA GLY A 86 -15.42 -26.71 5.23
C GLY A 86 -14.13 -26.72 4.39
N GLN A 87 -14.00 -25.77 3.45
CA GLN A 87 -12.76 -25.57 2.72
C GLN A 87 -11.75 -24.89 3.64
N HIS A 88 -10.47 -25.11 3.38
CA HIS A 88 -9.40 -24.40 4.08
C HIS A 88 -8.71 -23.43 3.13
N ARG A 89 -8.40 -22.25 3.64
CA ARG A 89 -7.74 -21.17 2.90
C ARG A 89 -6.67 -20.54 3.75
N CYS A 90 -5.63 -20.03 3.11
CA CYS A 90 -4.63 -19.21 3.79
C CYS A 90 -5.13 -17.78 3.95
N SER A 91 -5.33 -17.36 5.20
CA SER A 91 -5.62 -15.99 5.60
C SER A 91 -4.31 -15.24 5.84
N CYS A 92 -3.96 -14.35 4.92
CA CYS A 92 -2.75 -13.55 4.95
C CYS A 92 -3.03 -12.17 5.54
N PRO A 93 -2.29 -11.73 6.57
CA PRO A 93 -2.46 -10.40 7.13
C PRO A 93 -1.98 -9.34 6.13
N THR A 94 -2.83 -8.38 5.80
CA THR A 94 -2.50 -7.28 4.88
C THR A 94 -1.61 -6.23 5.53
N GLY A 95 -1.66 -6.13 6.87
CA GLY A 95 -1.06 -5.01 7.59
C GLY A 95 -1.74 -3.67 7.32
N GLN A 96 -2.92 -3.64 6.69
CA GLN A 96 -3.69 -2.41 6.42
C GLN A 96 -5.08 -2.43 7.10
N GLY A 97 -5.33 -3.39 8.00
CA GLY A 97 -6.60 -3.49 8.71
C GLY A 97 -7.01 -2.18 9.36
N GLY A 98 -8.19 -1.67 9.00
CA GLY A 98 -8.72 -0.42 9.55
C GLY A 98 -8.16 0.85 8.89
N CYS A 99 -7.34 0.73 7.85
CA CYS A 99 -6.91 1.90 7.07
C CYS A 99 -8.04 2.41 6.21
N VAL A 100 -8.37 3.68 6.38
CA VAL A 100 -9.41 4.36 5.61
C VAL A 100 -9.12 4.27 4.11
N CYS A 101 -10.14 3.95 3.31
CA CYS A 101 -10.04 3.84 1.87
C CYS A 101 -11.30 4.35 1.17
N THR A 102 -11.11 4.90 -0.03
CA THR A 102 -12.19 5.33 -0.94
C THR A 102 -12.11 4.63 -2.29
N SER A 103 -11.13 3.73 -2.46
CA SER A 103 -10.91 2.92 -3.64
C SER A 103 -10.32 1.58 -3.24
N ASN A 104 -10.55 0.53 -4.04
CA ASN A 104 -9.90 -0.75 -3.82
C ASN A 104 -8.39 -0.71 -4.09
N SER A 105 -7.94 0.20 -4.96
CA SER A 105 -6.52 0.33 -5.32
C SER A 105 -5.61 0.82 -4.19
N THR A 106 -6.18 1.38 -3.11
CA THR A 106 -5.42 1.82 -1.93
C THR A 106 -5.14 0.66 -0.95
N CYS A 107 -5.81 -0.48 -1.13
CA CYS A 107 -5.71 -1.64 -0.26
C CYS A 107 -5.01 -2.80 -0.97
N LEU A 108 -4.26 -3.60 -0.22
CA LEU A 108 -3.63 -4.86 -0.67
C LEU A 108 -4.65 -6.00 -0.84
N SER A 109 -5.79 -5.90 -0.16
CA SER A 109 -6.92 -6.83 -0.24
C SER A 109 -8.16 -6.07 -0.74
N HIS A 110 -9.11 -5.78 0.13
CA HIS A 110 -10.36 -5.12 -0.22
C HIS A 110 -10.59 -3.83 0.58
N CYS A 111 -11.19 -2.83 -0.06
CA CYS A 111 -11.77 -1.67 0.62
C CYS A 111 -13.24 -1.96 0.95
N LEU A 112 -13.54 -2.11 2.25
CA LEU A 112 -14.81 -2.59 2.76
C LEU A 112 -15.45 -1.60 3.74
N ALA A 113 -16.76 -1.42 3.64
CA ALA A 113 -17.58 -0.79 4.65
C ALA A 113 -18.62 -1.80 5.17
N PRO A 114 -19.06 -1.68 6.43
CA PRO A 114 -20.10 -2.55 6.97
C PRO A 114 -21.39 -2.43 6.15
N TYR A 115 -22.02 -3.56 5.86
CA TYR A 115 -23.34 -3.60 5.23
C TYR A 115 -24.42 -3.50 6.30
N ASP A 116 -25.30 -2.50 6.19
CA ASP A 116 -26.49 -2.39 7.04
C ASP A 116 -27.62 -3.22 6.43
N SER A 117 -27.89 -4.38 7.02
CA SER A 117 -28.94 -5.30 6.56
C SER A 117 -30.36 -4.78 6.83
N ALA A 118 -30.55 -3.82 7.74
CA ALA A 118 -31.86 -3.21 7.99
C ALA A 118 -32.26 -2.25 6.86
N VAL A 119 -31.29 -1.53 6.29
CA VAL A 119 -31.50 -0.64 5.13
C VAL A 119 -31.37 -1.42 3.82
N GLY A 120 -30.59 -2.49 3.82
CA GLY A 120 -30.42 -3.37 2.67
C GLY A 120 -29.59 -2.77 1.54
N SER A 121 -28.88 -1.66 1.77
CA SER A 121 -28.19 -0.89 0.72
C SER A 121 -26.83 -0.34 1.17
N CYS A 122 -25.94 -0.13 0.18
CA CYS A 122 -24.69 0.61 0.31
C CYS A 122 -24.82 2.08 -0.11
N THR A 123 -26.04 2.56 -0.36
CA THR A 123 -26.30 3.95 -0.76
C THR A 123 -25.80 4.91 0.32
N GLY A 124 -25.03 5.91 -0.08
CA GLY A 124 -24.49 6.92 0.84
C GLY A 124 -23.17 6.53 1.50
N VAL A 125 -22.69 5.30 1.31
CA VAL A 125 -21.33 4.91 1.70
C VAL A 125 -20.34 5.55 0.73
N THR A 126 -19.52 6.46 1.25
CA THR A 126 -18.48 7.17 0.48
C THR A 126 -17.07 6.71 0.83
N GLN A 127 -16.92 5.95 1.92
CA GLN A 127 -15.64 5.54 2.48
C GLN A 127 -15.79 4.19 3.20
N GLY A 128 -14.71 3.41 3.15
CA GLY A 128 -14.58 2.14 3.86
C GLY A 128 -13.21 2.06 4.54
N HIS A 129 -12.84 0.83 4.89
CA HIS A 129 -11.56 0.48 5.48
C HIS A 129 -10.95 -0.73 4.77
N CYS A 130 -9.64 -0.75 4.64
CA CYS A 130 -8.92 -1.89 4.10
C CYS A 130 -9.10 -3.10 5.03
N ALA A 131 -9.39 -4.25 4.42
CA ALA A 131 -9.50 -5.51 5.11
C ALA A 131 -8.16 -5.88 5.79
N GLU A 132 -8.24 -6.42 7.01
CA GLU A 132 -7.07 -6.86 7.75
C GLU A 132 -6.46 -8.14 7.16
N GLN A 133 -7.28 -8.96 6.53
CA GLN A 133 -6.93 -10.29 6.05
C GLN A 133 -7.26 -10.45 4.56
N SER A 134 -6.61 -11.39 3.88
CA SER A 134 -6.96 -11.79 2.51
C SER A 134 -8.28 -12.55 2.43
N VAL A 135 -8.60 -13.33 3.46
CA VAL A 135 -9.87 -14.04 3.58
C VAL A 135 -10.85 -13.16 4.34
N ILE A 136 -11.99 -12.88 3.72
CA ILE A 136 -13.08 -12.08 4.27
C ILE A 136 -14.32 -12.97 4.26
N VAL A 137 -15.10 -12.96 5.34
CA VAL A 137 -16.35 -13.72 5.44
C VAL A 137 -17.46 -12.80 5.93
N GLY A 138 -18.61 -12.84 5.25
CA GLY A 138 -19.79 -12.06 5.60
C GLY A 138 -20.19 -11.06 4.53
N GLU A 139 -21.06 -10.13 4.92
CA GLU A 139 -21.66 -9.16 4.00
C GLU A 139 -21.07 -7.77 4.21
N TYR A 140 -20.59 -7.18 3.12
CA TYR A 140 -19.95 -5.88 3.14
C TYR A 140 -20.38 -5.04 1.95
N CYS A 141 -20.28 -3.73 2.11
CA CYS A 141 -20.20 -2.82 1.00
C CYS A 141 -18.75 -2.79 0.52
N ALA A 142 -18.45 -3.36 -0.64
CA ALA A 142 -17.11 -3.33 -1.22
C ALA A 142 -17.05 -2.30 -2.36
N TYR A 143 -15.95 -1.56 -2.41
CA TYR A 143 -15.75 -0.59 -3.48
C TYR A 143 -15.52 -1.30 -4.82
N THR A 144 -16.27 -0.89 -5.84
CA THR A 144 -16.08 -1.33 -7.23
C THR A 144 -15.77 -0.12 -8.11
N ASP A 145 -14.73 -0.24 -8.93
CA ASP A 145 -14.31 0.83 -9.82
C ASP A 145 -15.45 1.24 -10.78
N GLY A 146 -15.70 2.55 -10.86
CA GLY A 146 -16.78 3.14 -11.66
C GLY A 146 -18.22 2.95 -11.13
N LYS A 147 -18.42 2.22 -10.01
CA LYS A 147 -19.76 1.98 -9.42
C LYS A 147 -19.88 2.40 -7.96
N GLY A 148 -18.77 2.73 -7.29
CA GLY A 148 -18.76 3.03 -5.86
C GLY A 148 -18.95 1.77 -5.01
N PHE A 149 -19.43 1.94 -3.78
CA PHE A 149 -19.67 0.84 -2.86
C PHE A 149 -20.94 0.06 -3.22
N VAL A 150 -20.81 -1.25 -3.43
CA VAL A 150 -21.93 -2.16 -3.70
C VAL A 150 -21.87 -3.35 -2.74
N ARG A 151 -23.03 -3.99 -2.50
CA ARG A 151 -23.10 -5.16 -1.62
C ARG A 151 -22.33 -6.33 -2.22
N PHE A 152 -21.47 -6.93 -1.43
CA PHE A 152 -20.81 -8.20 -1.70
C PHE A 152 -20.98 -9.12 -0.49
N SER A 153 -21.28 -10.38 -0.78
CA SER A 153 -21.21 -11.47 0.19
C SER A 153 -19.94 -12.25 -0.11
N PHE A 154 -19.08 -12.37 0.89
CA PHE A 154 -17.87 -13.18 0.81
C PHE A 154 -18.12 -14.48 1.57
N ASP A 155 -18.19 -15.58 0.83
CA ASP A 155 -18.47 -16.90 1.42
C ASP A 155 -17.21 -17.56 2.03
N GLY A 156 -16.02 -16.99 1.79
CA GLY A 156 -14.75 -17.53 2.28
C GLY A 156 -14.24 -18.72 1.46
#